data_AF-A0AA44QCC7-F1
#
_entry.id   AF-A0AA44QCC7-F1
#
_cell.length_a   1.000
_cell.length_b   1.000
_cell.length_c   1.000
_cell.angle_alpha   90.00
_cell.angle_beta   90.00
_cell.angle_gamma   90.00
#
_symmetry.space_group_name_H-M   'P 1'
#
loop_
_entity.id
_entity.type
_entity.pdbx_description
1 polymer ?
#
loop_
_entity_poly.entity_id
_entity_poly.type
_entity_poly.pdbx_seq_one_letter_code
_entity_poly.pdbx_strand_id
1 'polypeptide(L)'
;MKSESISRHFHTLHQQRSQFLPQLQSLPQEKLWHRNEDGKWSIGEHLYHLYLITKMLKVAIKFSFTLLPYAKIRKNAPFATDIHDIYAEYKEKHGRGMKAPWILVPQKKVYYTMNGKELEQLLVNETNAIKVCVQNIEENIAGHIVFFDPIANYPNLIQAIQLLAIHEKHHFLIMENSYKMMHTRSLEV
;
A
#
# COMPACT_ATOMS: atom_id res chain seq x y z
N MET A 1 -18.60 -8.14 1.36
CA MET A 1 -18.56 -6.70 1.03
C MET A 1 -19.55 -6.47 -0.10
N LYS A 2 -20.16 -5.29 -0.23
CA LYS A 2 -21.15 -5.03 -1.30
C LYS A 2 -20.54 -4.81 -2.70
N SER A 3 -19.28 -4.39 -2.78
CA SER A 3 -18.53 -4.34 -4.04
C SER A 3 -17.64 -5.58 -4.17
N GLU A 4 -17.78 -6.29 -5.29
CA GLU A 4 -16.99 -7.46 -5.64
C GLU A 4 -15.56 -7.07 -5.98
N SER A 5 -15.36 -5.98 -6.74
CA SER A 5 -14.02 -5.50 -7.08
C SER A 5 -13.23 -5.09 -5.83
N ILE A 6 -13.84 -4.34 -4.92
CA ILE A 6 -13.20 -4.00 -3.65
C ILE A 6 -12.87 -5.26 -2.84
N SER A 7 -13.80 -6.23 -2.77
CA SER A 7 -13.58 -7.49 -2.05
C SER A 7 -12.37 -8.25 -2.60
N ARG A 8 -12.26 -8.32 -3.93
CA ARG A 8 -11.12 -8.93 -4.65
C ARG A 8 -9.81 -8.24 -4.30
N HIS A 9 -9.75 -6.90 -4.29
CA HIS A 9 -8.51 -6.19 -3.96
C HIS A 9 -8.09 -6.36 -2.49
N PHE A 10 -9.04 -6.41 -1.55
CA PHE A 10 -8.72 -6.77 -0.16
C PHE A 10 -8.22 -8.21 -0.03
N HIS A 11 -8.76 -9.13 -0.82
CA HIS A 11 -8.24 -10.50 -0.87
C HIS A 11 -6.80 -10.53 -1.39
N THR A 12 -6.49 -9.76 -2.43
CA THR A 12 -5.12 -9.61 -2.95
C THR A 12 -4.17 -9.08 -1.89
N LEU A 13 -4.53 -8.00 -1.16
CA LEU A 13 -3.73 -7.48 -0.04
C LEU A 13 -3.46 -8.56 1.01
N HIS A 14 -4.49 -9.32 1.40
CA HIS A 14 -4.34 -10.40 2.37
C HIS A 14 -3.41 -11.51 1.87
N GLN A 15 -3.57 -11.95 0.61
CA GLN A 15 -2.72 -12.99 0.02
C GLN A 15 -1.25 -12.56 -0.01
N GLN A 16 -0.96 -11.36 -0.49
CA GLN A 16 0.40 -10.81 -0.53
C GLN A 16 1.05 -10.82 0.86
N ARG A 17 0.31 -10.40 1.90
CA ARG A 17 0.79 -10.38 3.28
C ARG A 17 1.02 -11.76 3.86
N SER A 18 0.09 -12.69 3.64
CA SER A 18 0.22 -14.06 4.14
C SER A 18 1.44 -14.79 3.57
N GLN A 19 1.86 -14.42 2.36
CA GLN A 19 3.08 -14.95 1.74
C GLN A 19 4.34 -14.25 2.26
N PHE A 20 4.28 -12.93 2.46
CA PHE A 20 5.48 -12.12 2.69
C PHE A 20 5.80 -11.85 4.15
N LEU A 21 4.82 -11.70 5.04
CA LEU A 21 5.05 -11.24 6.41
C LEU A 21 5.66 -12.28 7.36
N PRO A 22 5.38 -13.59 7.27
CA PRO A 22 5.98 -14.58 8.18
C PRO A 22 7.52 -14.55 8.23
N GLN A 23 8.18 -14.33 7.09
CA GLN A 23 9.64 -14.20 7.00
C GLN A 23 10.19 -12.88 7.59
N LEU A 24 9.36 -11.84 7.68
CA LEU A 24 9.78 -10.56 8.27
C LEU A 24 9.59 -10.54 9.78
N GLN A 25 8.56 -11.23 10.29
CA GLN A 25 8.29 -11.32 11.72
C GLN A 25 9.45 -11.96 12.49
N SER A 26 10.21 -12.85 11.85
CA SER A 26 11.36 -13.54 12.44
C SER A 26 12.68 -12.76 12.34
N LEU A 27 12.71 -11.63 11.64
CA LEU A 27 13.92 -10.83 11.51
C LEU A 27 14.31 -10.17 12.85
N PRO A 28 15.57 -10.30 13.29
CA PRO A 28 16.10 -9.49 14.37
C PRO A 28 15.95 -8.00 14.05
N GLN A 29 15.76 -7.20 15.09
CA GLN A 29 15.53 -5.76 14.96
C GLN A 29 16.67 -5.07 14.18
N GLU A 30 17.91 -5.49 14.38
CA GLU A 30 19.06 -4.97 13.63
C GLU A 30 18.93 -5.18 12.13
N LYS A 31 18.60 -6.41 11.69
CA LYS A 31 18.41 -6.73 10.27
C LYS A 31 17.19 -6.05 9.67
N LEU A 32 16.12 -5.90 10.46
CA LEU A 32 14.89 -5.22 10.03
C LEU A 32 15.16 -3.75 9.65
N TRP A 33 15.96 -3.05 10.45
CA TRP A 33 16.26 -1.63 10.28
C TRP A 33 17.57 -1.35 9.53
N HIS A 34 18.32 -2.41 9.17
CA HIS A 34 19.55 -2.28 8.38
C HIS A 34 19.26 -1.84 6.93
N ARG A 35 20.08 -0.93 6.42
CA ARG A 35 20.06 -0.48 5.03
C ARG A 35 21.21 -1.13 4.28
N ASN A 36 20.90 -1.91 3.25
CA ASN A 36 21.91 -2.60 2.44
C ASN A 36 22.77 -1.64 1.58
N GLU A 37 22.22 -0.47 1.27
CA GLU A 37 22.79 0.55 0.40
C GLU A 37 22.47 1.96 0.95
N ASP A 38 23.41 2.88 0.79
CA ASP A 38 23.21 4.28 1.16
C ASP A 38 22.07 4.92 0.34
N GLY A 39 21.20 5.65 1.03
CA GLY A 39 20.04 6.31 0.42
C GLY A 39 18.87 5.38 0.05
N LYS A 40 18.97 4.07 0.30
CA LYS A 40 17.84 3.13 0.23
C LYS A 40 17.19 2.93 1.59
N TRP A 41 15.93 2.52 1.58
CA TRP A 41 15.20 2.20 2.79
C TRP A 41 15.50 0.77 3.26
N SER A 42 15.50 0.58 4.57
CA SER A 42 15.48 -0.74 5.20
C SER A 42 14.12 -1.44 5.01
N ILE A 43 14.05 -2.72 5.35
CA ILE A 43 12.79 -3.48 5.34
C ILE A 43 11.77 -2.83 6.30
N GLY A 44 12.19 -2.46 7.51
CA GLY A 44 11.35 -1.79 8.49
C GLY A 44 10.79 -0.47 7.98
N GLU A 45 11.60 0.31 7.26
CA GLU A 45 11.18 1.55 6.62
C GLU A 45 10.14 1.32 5.51
N HIS A 46 10.34 0.31 4.67
CA HIS A 46 9.35 -0.06 3.64
C HIS A 46 8.01 -0.47 4.24
N LEU A 47 8.00 -1.31 5.28
CA LEU A 47 6.76 -1.67 6.00
C LEU A 47 6.09 -0.46 6.64
N TYR A 48 6.87 0.41 7.28
CA TYR A 48 6.33 1.62 7.90
C TYR A 48 5.73 2.58 6.84
N HIS A 49 6.36 2.69 5.67
CA HIS A 49 5.83 3.44 4.54
C HIS A 49 4.47 2.88 4.05
N LEU A 50 4.34 1.55 3.96
CA LEU A 50 3.06 0.90 3.61
C LEU A 50 1.97 1.20 4.65
N TYR A 51 2.31 1.25 5.93
CA TYR A 51 1.40 1.72 6.97
C TYR A 51 0.97 3.18 6.73
N LEU A 52 1.91 4.09 6.46
CA LEU A 52 1.62 5.51 6.26
C LEU A 52 0.68 5.75 5.07
N ILE A 53 0.92 5.09 3.93
CA ILE A 53 0.06 5.26 2.75
C ILE A 53 -1.34 4.67 2.98
N THR A 54 -1.44 3.54 3.69
CA THR A 54 -2.73 2.94 4.07
C THR A 54 -3.51 3.89 4.98
N LYS A 55 -2.83 4.46 5.98
CA LYS A 55 -3.43 5.46 6.88
C LYS A 55 -3.89 6.72 6.13
N MET A 56 -3.09 7.20 5.17
CA MET A 56 -3.46 8.33 4.33
C MET A 56 -4.70 8.02 3.48
N LEU A 57 -4.74 6.86 2.83
CA LEU A 57 -5.91 6.42 2.06
C LEU A 57 -7.16 6.31 2.93
N LYS A 58 -7.05 5.76 4.15
CA LYS A 58 -8.17 5.74 5.12
C LYS A 58 -8.73 7.13 5.36
N VAL A 59 -7.86 8.11 5.60
CA VAL A 59 -8.27 9.50 5.84
C VAL A 59 -8.92 10.08 4.59
N ALA A 60 -8.32 9.89 3.42
CA ALA A 60 -8.89 10.34 2.14
C ALA A 60 -10.29 9.74 1.89
N ILE A 61 -10.47 8.43 2.16
CA ILE A 61 -11.77 7.75 2.02
C ILE A 61 -12.82 8.39 2.92
N LYS A 62 -12.50 8.65 4.19
CA LYS A 62 -13.44 9.31 5.11
C LYS A 62 -13.87 10.69 4.61
N PHE A 63 -12.94 11.48 4.08
CA PHE A 63 -13.28 12.78 3.50
C PHE A 63 -14.10 12.65 2.21
N SER A 64 -13.81 11.64 1.38
CA SER A 64 -14.54 11.40 0.13
C SER A 64 -16.01 11.05 0.33
N PHE A 65 -16.42 10.65 1.54
CA PHE A 65 -17.83 10.36 1.84
C PHE A 65 -18.75 11.59 1.72
N THR A 66 -18.19 12.80 1.80
CA THR A 66 -18.93 14.03 1.45
C THR A 66 -19.42 14.04 0.00
N LEU A 67 -18.80 13.25 -0.89
CA LEU A 67 -19.15 13.11 -2.31
C LEU A 67 -20.17 11.99 -2.58
N LEU A 68 -20.62 11.25 -1.56
CA LEU A 68 -21.59 10.15 -1.74
C LEU A 68 -22.89 10.56 -2.44
N PRO A 69 -23.49 11.75 -2.17
CA PRO A 69 -24.69 12.17 -2.90
C PRO A 69 -24.44 12.29 -4.41
N TYR A 70 -23.29 12.86 -4.80
CA TYR A 70 -22.91 12.98 -6.20
C TYR A 70 -22.67 11.60 -6.84
N ALA A 71 -21.96 10.70 -6.15
CA ALA A 71 -21.75 9.33 -6.63
C ALA A 71 -23.09 8.59 -6.83
N LYS A 72 -24.08 8.78 -5.95
CA LYS A 72 -25.42 8.20 -6.08
C LYS A 72 -26.18 8.69 -7.32
N ILE A 73 -26.04 9.96 -7.68
CA ILE A 73 -26.64 10.51 -8.90
C ILE A 73 -26.02 9.84 -10.14
N ARG A 74 -24.71 9.57 -10.10
CA ARG A 74 -23.96 8.99 -11.22
C ARG A 74 -23.95 7.46 -11.28
N LYS A 75 -24.61 6.76 -10.35
CA LYS A 75 -24.52 5.29 -10.20
C LYS A 75 -24.79 4.46 -11.46
N ASN A 76 -25.52 4.99 -12.44
CA ASN A 76 -25.82 4.29 -13.70
C ASN A 76 -24.83 4.62 -14.83
N ALA A 77 -23.93 5.59 -14.64
CA ALA A 77 -22.91 5.92 -15.61
C ALA A 77 -21.78 4.86 -15.56
N PRO A 78 -21.16 4.56 -16.71
CA PRO A 78 -20.03 3.64 -16.75
C PRO A 78 -18.84 4.18 -15.94
N PHE A 79 -18.05 3.26 -15.40
CA PHE A 79 -16.83 3.55 -14.64
C PHE A 79 -15.80 2.43 -14.89
N ALA A 80 -14.51 2.76 -14.73
CA ALA A 80 -13.45 1.77 -14.79
C ALA A 80 -13.30 1.07 -13.42
N THR A 81 -13.17 -0.26 -13.43
CA THR A 81 -12.90 -1.04 -12.22
C THR A 81 -11.41 -1.25 -11.97
N ASP A 82 -10.59 -1.09 -13.01
CA ASP A 82 -9.18 -1.44 -12.96
C ASP A 82 -8.26 -0.24 -13.23
N ILE A 83 -7.08 -0.26 -12.62
CA ILE A 83 -5.95 0.63 -12.87
C ILE A 83 -4.69 -0.20 -13.14
N HIS A 84 -3.85 0.28 -14.05
CA HIS A 84 -2.58 -0.36 -14.39
C HIS A 84 -1.52 -0.13 -13.31
N ASP A 85 -0.38 -0.81 -13.42
CA ASP A 85 0.75 -0.63 -12.51
C ASP A 85 1.50 0.68 -12.82
N ILE A 86 1.06 1.77 -12.19
CA ILE A 86 1.65 3.10 -12.37
C ILE A 86 3.13 3.15 -11.93
N TYR A 87 3.56 2.26 -11.03
CA TYR A 87 4.94 2.24 -10.52
C TYR A 87 5.88 1.58 -11.51
N ALA A 88 5.43 0.50 -12.16
CA ALA A 88 6.14 -0.14 -13.25
C ALA A 88 6.25 0.81 -14.45
N GLU A 89 5.13 1.43 -14.87
CA GLU A 89 5.13 2.41 -15.96
C GLU A 89 6.08 3.59 -15.67
N TYR A 90 6.00 4.16 -14.46
CA TYR A 90 6.87 5.26 -14.07
C TYR A 90 8.35 4.87 -14.16
N LYS A 91 8.70 3.67 -13.70
CA LYS A 91 10.08 3.16 -13.74
C LYS A 91 10.55 2.93 -15.17
N GLU A 92 9.70 2.39 -16.04
CA GLU A 92 10.00 2.21 -17.46
C GLU A 92 10.27 3.55 -18.14
N LYS A 93 9.41 4.55 -17.91
CA LYS A 93 9.50 5.87 -18.54
C LYS A 93 10.68 6.72 -18.05
N HIS A 94 11.05 6.61 -16.78
CA HIS A 94 12.05 7.50 -16.16
C HIS A 94 13.37 6.81 -15.79
N GLY A 95 13.47 5.49 -15.97
CA GLY A 95 14.64 4.69 -15.58
C GLY A 95 14.88 4.61 -14.07
N ARG A 96 13.95 5.12 -13.24
CA ARG A 96 14.08 5.19 -11.78
C ARG A 96 12.74 5.03 -11.08
N GLY A 97 12.78 4.55 -9.83
CA GLY A 97 11.57 4.44 -9.00
C GLY A 97 10.99 5.81 -8.65
N MET A 98 9.67 5.83 -8.46
CA MET A 98 8.95 7.03 -8.02
C MET A 98 9.36 7.38 -6.59
N LYS A 99 9.63 8.67 -6.33
CA LYS A 99 9.95 9.16 -4.99
C LYS A 99 8.67 9.32 -4.18
N ALA A 100 8.67 8.81 -2.96
CA ALA A 100 7.59 9.04 -2.02
C ALA A 100 7.51 10.54 -1.63
N PRO A 101 6.29 11.12 -1.55
CA PRO A 101 6.08 12.41 -0.92
C PRO A 101 6.60 12.45 0.52
N TRP A 102 7.10 13.60 0.97
CA TRP A 102 7.76 13.76 2.27
C TRP A 102 6.93 13.28 3.47
N ILE A 103 5.60 13.42 3.43
CA ILE A 103 4.68 12.97 4.49
C ILE A 103 4.60 11.44 4.60
N LEU A 104 4.95 10.73 3.53
CA LEU A 104 4.98 9.27 3.46
C LEU A 104 6.38 8.71 3.71
N VAL A 105 7.40 9.55 3.93
CA VAL A 105 8.75 9.09 4.25
C VAL A 105 8.82 8.67 5.73
N PRO A 106 9.32 7.47 6.06
CA PRO A 106 9.51 7.04 7.45
C PRO A 106 10.40 8.02 8.23
N GLN A 107 9.94 8.43 9.41
CA GLN A 107 10.68 9.36 10.26
C GLN A 107 11.80 8.63 11.01
N LYS A 108 13.01 9.21 11.10
CA LYS A 108 14.16 8.60 11.80
C LYS A 108 13.86 8.11 13.22
N LYS A 109 12.92 8.76 13.92
CA LYS A 109 12.52 8.42 15.29
C LYS A 109 11.86 7.04 15.44
N VAL A 110 11.44 6.40 14.34
CA VAL A 110 10.80 5.07 14.38
C VAL A 110 11.79 3.93 14.22
N TYR A 111 13.06 4.25 13.94
CA TYR A 111 14.07 3.22 13.73
C TYR A 111 14.38 2.54 15.05
N TYR A 112 14.45 1.21 15.05
CA TYR A 112 14.68 0.40 16.25
C TYR A 112 13.65 0.61 17.37
N THR A 113 12.50 1.24 17.10
CA THR A 113 11.43 1.37 18.11
C THR A 113 10.35 0.30 17.96
N MET A 114 10.31 -0.38 16.81
CA MET A 114 9.31 -1.40 16.51
C MET A 114 9.99 -2.64 15.91
N ASN A 115 9.44 -3.82 16.21
CA ASN A 115 9.77 -5.08 15.54
C ASN A 115 8.81 -5.37 14.38
N GLY A 116 9.06 -6.46 13.64
CA GLY A 116 8.27 -6.82 12.47
C GLY A 116 6.78 -7.05 12.77
N LYS A 117 6.48 -7.66 13.93
CA LYS A 117 5.10 -7.93 14.37
C LYS A 117 4.33 -6.64 14.67
N GLU A 118 4.98 -5.66 15.30
CA GLU A 118 4.36 -4.35 15.58
C GLU A 118 4.07 -3.57 14.30
N LEU A 119 5.01 -3.58 13.34
CA LEU A 119 4.84 -2.94 12.03
C LEU A 119 3.69 -3.57 11.23
N GLU A 120 3.62 -4.90 11.22
CA GLU A 120 2.51 -5.63 10.61
C GLU A 120 1.18 -5.26 11.26
N GLN A 121 1.12 -5.24 12.60
CA GLN A 121 -0.11 -4.92 13.30
C GLN A 121 -0.61 -3.51 12.95
N LEU A 122 0.29 -2.53 12.81
CA LEU A 122 -0.06 -1.18 12.34
C LEU A 122 -0.69 -1.23 10.94
N LEU A 123 -0.08 -1.94 9.99
CA LEU A 123 -0.57 -2.06 8.62
C LEU A 123 -1.93 -2.78 8.56
N VAL A 124 -2.07 -3.89 9.29
CA VAL A 124 -3.31 -4.68 9.36
C VAL A 124 -4.44 -3.87 9.99
N ASN A 125 -4.18 -3.15 11.09
CA ASN A 125 -5.18 -2.32 11.75
C ASN A 125 -5.72 -1.22 10.83
N GLU A 126 -4.83 -0.52 10.12
CA GLU A 126 -5.23 0.50 9.16
C GLU A 126 -6.03 -0.10 7.99
N THR A 127 -5.63 -1.27 7.49
CA THR A 127 -6.34 -1.97 6.40
C THR A 127 -7.74 -2.41 6.84
N ASN A 128 -7.87 -2.97 8.05
CA ASN A 128 -9.17 -3.36 8.61
C ASN A 128 -10.08 -2.14 8.81
N ALA A 129 -9.51 -1.01 9.25
CA ALA A 129 -10.26 0.22 9.37
C ALA A 129 -10.79 0.71 8.01
N ILE A 130 -10.00 0.62 6.93
CA ILE A 130 -10.49 0.90 5.58
C ILE A 130 -11.61 -0.07 5.20
N LYS A 131 -11.43 -1.38 5.42
CA LYS A 131 -12.42 -2.40 5.10
C LYS A 131 -13.77 -2.10 5.77
N VAL A 132 -13.76 -1.71 7.05
CA VAL A 132 -14.96 -1.28 7.77
C VAL A 132 -15.58 -0.03 7.16
N CYS A 133 -14.79 0.95 6.71
CA CYS A 133 -15.31 2.16 6.07
C CYS A 133 -16.05 1.85 4.76
N VAL A 134 -15.59 0.87 3.98
CA VAL A 134 -16.08 0.64 2.60
C VAL A 134 -16.97 -0.59 2.44
N GLN A 135 -17.13 -1.44 3.46
CA GLN A 135 -17.83 -2.74 3.37
C GLN A 135 -19.26 -2.67 2.83
N ASN A 136 -19.95 -1.54 3.07
CA ASN A 136 -21.36 -1.33 2.71
C ASN A 136 -21.55 -0.44 1.47
N ILE A 137 -20.47 -0.04 0.80
CA ILE A 137 -20.52 0.77 -0.42
C ILE A 137 -20.75 -0.18 -1.61
N GLU A 138 -21.79 0.10 -2.39
CA GLU A 138 -22.12 -0.64 -3.61
C GLU A 138 -21.08 -0.36 -4.71
N GLU A 139 -20.80 -1.36 -5.54
CA GLU A 139 -19.84 -1.30 -6.66
C GLU A 139 -20.01 -0.03 -7.51
N ASN A 140 -21.26 0.19 -7.95
CA ASN A 140 -21.64 1.31 -8.80
C ASN A 140 -21.60 2.67 -8.08
N ILE A 141 -21.51 2.71 -6.76
CA ILE A 141 -21.27 3.94 -6.01
C ILE A 141 -19.77 4.15 -5.84
N ALA A 142 -19.02 3.10 -5.50
CA ALA A 142 -17.58 3.14 -5.34
C ALA A 142 -16.88 3.61 -6.63
N GLY A 143 -17.37 3.19 -7.79
CA GLY A 143 -16.87 3.62 -9.10
C GLY A 143 -16.95 5.13 -9.38
N HIS A 144 -17.75 5.88 -8.62
CA HIS A 144 -17.94 7.33 -8.79
C HIS A 144 -17.44 8.16 -7.60
N ILE A 145 -16.78 7.55 -6.61
CA ILE A 145 -16.05 8.27 -5.56
C ILE A 145 -14.62 8.46 -6.05
N VAL A 146 -14.29 9.65 -6.57
CA VAL A 146 -13.01 9.95 -7.21
C VAL A 146 -12.05 10.67 -6.26
N PHE A 147 -10.78 10.27 -6.27
CA PHE A 147 -9.71 10.87 -5.49
C PHE A 147 -8.91 11.87 -6.34
N PHE A 148 -8.49 12.98 -5.71
CA PHE A 148 -7.57 13.92 -6.33
C PHE A 148 -6.14 13.38 -6.26
N ASP A 149 -5.79 12.54 -7.23
CA ASP A 149 -4.44 12.03 -7.45
C ASP A 149 -4.11 12.12 -8.95
N PRO A 150 -3.48 13.22 -9.42
CA PRO A 150 -3.18 13.40 -10.82
C PRO A 150 -2.10 12.42 -11.34
N ILE A 151 -1.28 11.85 -10.47
CA ILE A 151 -0.25 10.87 -10.87
C ILE A 151 -0.93 9.56 -11.25
N ALA A 152 -1.95 9.15 -10.49
CA ALA A 152 -2.76 7.97 -10.77
C ALA A 152 -3.97 8.26 -11.69
N ASN A 153 -4.00 9.41 -12.36
CA ASN A 153 -5.08 9.85 -13.24
C ASN A 153 -6.48 9.81 -12.58
N TYR A 154 -6.60 10.37 -11.38
CA TYR A 154 -7.86 10.53 -10.64
C TYR A 154 -8.61 9.21 -10.41
N PRO A 155 -8.03 8.26 -9.67
CA PRO A 155 -8.62 6.96 -9.45
C PRO A 155 -9.94 7.06 -8.67
N ASN A 156 -10.92 6.21 -8.99
CA ASN A 156 -12.08 6.00 -8.13
C ASN A 156 -11.75 5.11 -6.92
N LEU A 157 -12.71 4.89 -6.01
CA LEU A 157 -12.49 4.09 -4.80
C LEU A 157 -12.07 2.66 -5.07
N ILE A 158 -12.59 2.03 -6.13
CA ILE A 158 -12.19 0.67 -6.51
C ILE A 158 -10.72 0.68 -6.92
N GLN A 159 -10.37 1.58 -7.85
CA GLN A 159 -9.01 1.74 -8.36
C GLN A 159 -8.02 2.17 -7.27
N ALA A 160 -8.43 2.99 -6.30
CA ALA A 160 -7.57 3.41 -5.20
C ALA A 160 -7.18 2.23 -4.28
N ILE A 161 -8.12 1.30 -4.04
CA ILE A 161 -7.84 0.09 -3.26
C ILE A 161 -7.00 -0.90 -4.07
N GLN A 162 -7.24 -1.01 -5.38
CA GLN A 162 -6.36 -1.77 -6.27
C GLN A 162 -4.95 -1.20 -6.28
N LEU A 163 -4.81 0.12 -6.39
CA LEU A 163 -3.54 0.81 -6.40
C LEU A 163 -2.77 0.59 -5.10
N LEU A 164 -3.46 0.52 -3.96
CA LEU A 164 -2.86 0.11 -2.69
C LEU A 164 -2.26 -1.30 -2.77
N ALA A 165 -2.98 -2.27 -3.38
CA ALA A 165 -2.49 -3.64 -3.56
C ALA A 165 -1.33 -3.74 -4.55
N ILE A 166 -1.32 -2.92 -5.61
CA ILE A 166 -0.20 -2.81 -6.54
C ILE A 166 1.04 -2.24 -5.82
N HIS A 167 0.85 -1.15 -5.06
CA HIS A 167 1.91 -0.50 -4.31
C HIS A 167 2.53 -1.42 -3.26
N GLU A 168 1.71 -2.21 -2.57
CA GLU A 168 2.18 -3.16 -1.58
C GLU A 168 3.02 -4.27 -2.22
N LYS A 169 2.56 -4.84 -3.34
CA LYS A 169 3.36 -5.79 -4.14
C LYS A 169 4.70 -5.19 -4.56
N HIS A 170 4.71 -3.95 -5.04
CA HIS A 170 5.93 -3.26 -5.43
C HIS A 170 6.95 -3.23 -4.28
N HIS A 171 6.51 -2.88 -3.08
CA HIS A 171 7.38 -2.83 -1.90
C HIS A 171 7.80 -4.21 -1.38
N PHE A 172 6.94 -5.22 -1.44
CA PHE A 172 7.31 -6.60 -1.10
C PHE A 172 8.42 -7.12 -2.01
N LEU A 173 8.37 -6.86 -3.32
CA LEU A 173 9.45 -7.24 -4.24
C LEU A 173 10.79 -6.57 -3.89
N ILE A 174 10.76 -5.28 -3.49
CA ILE A 174 11.98 -4.59 -3.05
C ILE A 174 12.53 -5.21 -1.77
N MET A 175 11.68 -5.45 -0.77
CA MET A 175 12.09 -6.03 0.50
C MET A 175 12.60 -7.48 0.33
N GLU A 176 12.01 -8.26 -0.57
CA GLU A 176 12.48 -9.62 -0.88
C GLU A 176 13.91 -9.61 -1.43
N ASN A 177 14.20 -8.69 -2.35
CA ASN A 177 15.54 -8.52 -2.90
C ASN A 177 16.52 -8.07 -1.81
N SER A 178 16.14 -7.13 -0.96
CA SER A 178 16.94 -6.71 0.19
C SER A 178 17.22 -7.85 1.16
N TYR A 179 16.24 -8.72 1.42
CA TYR A 179 16.39 -9.90 2.26
C TYR A 179 17.38 -10.92 1.67
N LYS A 180 17.28 -11.19 0.36
CA LYS A 180 18.21 -12.08 -0.35
C LYS A 180 19.64 -11.56 -0.30
N MET A 181 19.86 -10.26 -0.55
CA MET A 181 21.19 -9.65 -0.46
C MET A 181 21.82 -9.76 0.93
N MET A 182 21.03 -9.62 2.00
CA MET A 182 21.53 -9.81 3.37
C MET A 182 21.99 -11.25 3.63
N HIS A 183 21.29 -12.25 3.08
CA HIS A 183 21.65 -13.66 3.25
C HIS A 183 22.88 -14.05 2.44
N THR A 184 23.00 -13.58 1.19
CA THR A 184 24.19 -13.85 0.37
C THR A 184 25.45 -13.30 1.03
N ARG A 185 25.41 -12.07 1.56
CA ARG A 185 26.55 -11.47 2.27
C ARG A 185 26.93 -12.21 3.56
N SER A 186 25.99 -12.90 4.22
CA SER A 186 26.29 -13.69 5.42
C SER A 186 26.93 -15.06 5.13
N LEU A 187 26.95 -15.50 3.86
CA LEU A 187 27.59 -16.75 3.43
C LEU A 187 28.99 -16.53 2.82
N GLU A 188 29.36 -15.27 2.57
CA GLU A 188 30.67 -14.87 2.02
C GLU A 188 31.67 -14.41 3.09
N VAL A 189 31.28 -14.48 4.38
CA VAL A 189 32.09 -14.15 5.57
C VAL A 189 32.31 -15.42 6.38
#